data_AF-A0A7S0MG41-F1
#
_entry.id   AF-A0A7S0MG41-F1
#
_cell.length_a   1.000
_cell.length_b   1.000
_cell.length_c   1.000
_cell.angle_alpha   90.00
_cell.angle_beta   90.00
_cell.angle_gamma   90.00
#
_symmetry.space_group_name_H-M   'P 1'
#
loop_
_entity.id
_entity.type
_entity.pdbx_description
1 polymer ?
#
loop_
_entity_poly.entity_id
_entity_poly.type
_entity_poly.pdbx_seq_one_letter_code
_entity_poly.pdbx_strand_id
1 'polypeptide(L)'
;FSETYFLKKIKGEVSGITFSTQHRPILLLFGDSITQYATKADPLGWGTLLADEYTSMYRSADILNRGLSGYNTRWASLILPQMLEELAGQAGRVALVTVLFGANDAVVPSSRQHVPL
;
A
#
# COMPACT_ATOMS: atom_id res chain seq x y z
N PHE A 1 21.36 -2.34 18.69
CA PHE A 1 20.17 -2.92 19.37
C PHE A 1 19.60 -3.97 18.44
N SER A 2 19.75 -5.28 18.73
CA SER A 2 19.23 -6.33 17.84
C SER A 2 17.77 -6.64 18.18
N GLU A 3 16.96 -6.85 17.15
CA GLU A 3 15.55 -7.26 17.22
C GLU A 3 15.34 -8.46 18.17
N THR A 4 16.32 -9.38 18.19
CA THR A 4 16.34 -10.56 19.05
C THR A 4 16.34 -10.21 20.54
N TYR A 5 16.98 -9.11 20.94
CA TYR A 5 17.04 -8.67 22.34
C TYR A 5 15.72 -8.05 22.79
N PHE A 6 15.06 -7.28 21.92
CA PHE A 6 13.77 -6.66 22.18
C PHE A 6 12.67 -7.72 22.34
N LEU A 7 12.62 -8.70 21.42
CA LEU A 7 11.64 -9.79 21.48
C LEU A 7 11.83 -10.69 22.71
N LYS A 8 13.07 -10.90 23.16
CA LYS A 8 13.36 -11.69 24.37
C LYS A 8 12.90 -10.97 25.65
N LYS A 9 13.00 -9.64 25.69
CA LYS A 9 12.54 -8.83 26.82
C LYS A 9 11.02 -8.84 26.96
N ILE A 10 10.28 -8.72 25.85
CA ILE A 10 8.82 -8.79 25.85
C ILE A 10 8.30 -10.19 26.22
N LYS A 11 8.96 -11.26 25.74
CA LYS A 11 8.55 -12.64 26.09
C LYS A 11 8.76 -12.99 27.56
N GLY A 12 9.65 -12.30 28.27
CA GLY A 12 9.95 -12.57 29.68
C GLY A 12 9.02 -11.87 30.69
N GLU A 13 8.42 -10.74 30.34
CA GLU A 13 7.61 -9.91 31.27
C GLU A 13 6.09 -10.11 31.15
N VAL A 14 5.63 -10.95 30.21
CA VAL A 14 4.20 -11.02 29.87
C VAL A 14 3.69 -12.47 29.87
N SER A 15 3.83 -13.15 30.99
CA SER A 15 3.35 -14.54 31.21
C SER A 15 1.82 -14.65 31.40
N GLY A 16 1.05 -13.81 30.71
CA GLY A 16 -0.42 -13.77 30.82
C GLY A 16 -1.18 -12.95 29.78
N ILE A 17 -0.50 -12.27 28.85
CA ILE A 17 -1.16 -11.58 27.73
C ILE A 17 -0.88 -12.37 26.46
N THR A 18 -1.90 -13.07 25.98
CA THR A 18 -1.89 -13.62 24.61
C THR A 18 -2.15 -12.45 23.66
N PHE A 19 -1.08 -11.90 23.07
CA PHE A 19 -1.25 -10.98 21.94
C PHE A 19 -1.89 -11.78 20.79
N SER A 20 -3.12 -11.44 20.38
CA SER A 20 -3.70 -12.04 19.19
C SER A 20 -2.82 -11.68 18.00
N THR A 21 -2.23 -12.66 17.34
CA THR A 21 -1.43 -12.48 16.12
C THR A 21 -2.31 -12.27 14.88
N GLN A 22 -3.52 -11.73 15.05
CA GLN A 22 -4.38 -11.35 13.93
C GLN A 22 -3.67 -10.24 13.17
N HIS A 23 -3.09 -10.60 12.03
CA HIS A 23 -2.44 -9.66 11.14
C HIS A 23 -3.48 -8.65 10.67
N ARG A 24 -3.15 -7.36 10.74
CA ARG A 24 -4.04 -6.31 10.24
C ARG A 24 -4.30 -6.52 8.75
N PRO A 25 -5.56 -6.35 8.30
CA PRO A 25 -5.87 -6.33 6.87
C PRO A 25 -5.07 -5.21 6.19
N ILE A 26 -4.78 -5.39 4.91
CA ILE A 26 -4.07 -4.42 4.08
C ILE A 26 -5.05 -3.80 3.10
N LEU A 27 -5.05 -2.46 3.03
CA LEU A 27 -5.63 -1.71 1.92
C LEU A 27 -4.48 -1.37 0.96
N LEU A 28 -4.42 -2.11 -0.15
CA LEU A 28 -3.39 -1.93 -1.17
C LEU A 28 -3.80 -0.82 -2.13
N LEU A 29 -2.99 0.23 -2.22
CA LEU A 29 -3.21 1.32 -3.15
C LEU A 29 -2.30 1.13 -4.36
N PHE A 30 -2.86 0.82 -5.53
CA PHE A 30 -2.11 0.63 -6.77
C PHE A 30 -2.56 1.65 -7.83
N GLY A 31 -1.62 2.38 -8.43
CA GLY A 31 -2.00 3.45 -9.35
C GLY A 31 -0.85 4.33 -9.80
N ASP A 32 -1.20 5.43 -10.44
CA ASP A 32 -0.25 6.42 -10.94
C ASP A 32 0.16 7.47 -9.89
N SER A 33 0.42 8.72 -10.31
CA SER A 33 0.79 9.83 -9.43
C SER A 33 -0.27 10.15 -8.38
N ILE A 34 -1.56 9.93 -8.67
CA ILE A 34 -2.66 10.10 -7.71
C ILE A 34 -2.48 9.17 -6.51
N THR A 35 -1.97 7.95 -6.78
CA THR A 35 -1.68 6.96 -5.74
C THR A 35 -0.31 7.22 -5.11
N GLN A 36 0.72 7.58 -5.88
CA GLN A 36 2.06 7.83 -5.34
C GLN A 36 2.04 8.94 -4.27
N TYR A 37 1.21 9.95 -4.49
CA TYR A 37 1.05 11.06 -3.57
C TYR A 37 -0.03 10.85 -2.51
N ALA A 38 -0.70 9.70 -2.50
CA ALA A 38 -1.73 9.37 -1.52
C ALA A 38 -1.24 9.46 -0.08
N THR A 39 0.01 9.07 0.19
CA THR A 39 0.57 9.04 1.55
C THR A 39 1.53 10.20 1.83
N LYS A 40 1.41 11.31 1.10
CA LYS A 40 2.13 12.55 1.43
C LYS A 40 1.59 13.15 2.73
N ALA A 41 2.50 13.72 3.52
CA ALA A 41 2.14 14.49 4.70
C ALA A 41 1.78 15.95 4.35
N ASP A 42 2.43 16.52 3.33
CA ASP A 42 2.19 17.88 2.85
C ASP A 42 2.38 18.00 1.32
N PRO A 43 1.35 18.41 0.55
CA PRO A 43 -0.04 18.51 0.99
C PRO A 43 -0.55 17.14 1.48
N LEU A 44 -1.51 17.17 2.41
CA LEU A 44 -2.03 15.96 3.03
C LEU A 44 -2.73 15.08 1.97
N GLY A 45 -2.18 13.90 1.74
CA GLY A 45 -2.70 12.96 0.76
C GLY A 45 -3.87 12.12 1.32
N TRP A 46 -4.72 11.62 0.41
CA TRP A 46 -5.90 10.84 0.77
C TRP A 46 -5.59 9.50 1.45
N GLY A 47 -4.48 8.86 1.10
CA GLY A 47 -3.99 7.65 1.76
C GLY A 47 -3.50 7.90 3.19
N THR A 48 -2.98 9.11 3.49
CA THR A 48 -2.66 9.53 4.86
C THR A 48 -3.94 9.71 5.68
N LEU A 49 -4.98 10.31 5.09
CA LEU A 49 -6.30 10.41 5.73
C LEU A 49 -6.91 9.03 6.02
N LEU A 50 -6.78 8.08 5.07
CA LEU A 50 -7.18 6.69 5.32
C LEU A 50 -6.36 6.05 6.45
N ALA A 51 -5.05 6.28 6.48
CA ALA A 51 -4.20 5.73 7.53
C ALA A 51 -4.62 6.26 8.92
N ASP A 52 -4.94 7.55 9.03
CA ASP A 52 -5.40 8.18 10.27
C ASP A 52 -6.75 7.59 10.73
N GLU A 53 -7.71 7.50 9.82
CA GLU A 53 -9.04 6.94 10.08
C GLU A 53 -8.97 5.47 10.52
N TYR A 54 -8.25 4.63 9.77
CA TYR A 54 -8.18 3.19 10.07
C TYR A 54 -7.25 2.89 11.25
N THR A 55 -6.24 3.71 11.55
CA THR A 55 -5.39 3.49 12.73
C THR A 55 -6.09 3.85 14.04
N SER A 56 -6.97 4.86 14.02
CA SER A 56 -7.65 5.37 15.21
C SER A 56 -8.92 4.59 15.61
N MET A 57 -9.43 3.71 14.75
CA MET A 57 -10.63 2.92 14.99
C MET A 57 -10.37 1.48 15.48
N TYR A 58 -11.43 0.80 15.95
CA TYR A 58 -11.42 -0.62 16.35
C TYR A 58 -11.11 -1.60 15.20
N ARG A 59 -11.06 -1.14 13.94
CA ARG A 59 -10.76 -1.94 12.74
C ARG A 59 -9.47 -1.46 12.08
N SER A 60 -8.34 -1.68 12.74
CA SER A 60 -7.04 -1.27 12.22
C SER A 60 -6.69 -1.97 10.90
N ALA A 61 -6.24 -1.19 9.91
CA ALA A 61 -5.76 -1.68 8.64
C ALA A 61 -4.42 -1.02 8.29
N ASP A 62 -3.55 -1.75 7.60
CA ASP A 62 -2.30 -1.22 7.08
C ASP A 62 -2.56 -0.64 5.68
N ILE A 63 -2.11 0.59 5.43
CA ILE A 63 -2.18 1.21 4.10
C ILE A 63 -0.88 0.91 3.37
N LEU A 64 -0.97 0.20 2.24
CA LEU A 64 0.19 -0.16 1.44
C LEU A 64 0.18 0.59 0.10
N ASN A 65 1.04 1.60 -0.03
CA ASN A 65 1.13 2.40 -1.24
C ASN A 65 2.05 1.75 -2.29
N ARG A 66 1.53 1.56 -3.51
CA ARG A 66 2.21 1.10 -4.73
C ARG A 66 1.92 2.05 -5.89
N GLY A 67 2.01 3.35 -5.62
CA GLY A 67 1.85 4.41 -6.61
C GLY A 67 3.08 4.63 -7.48
N LEU A 68 2.85 4.87 -8.76
CA LEU A 68 3.86 4.88 -9.81
C LEU A 68 3.65 6.12 -10.68
N SER A 69 4.14 7.26 -10.21
CA SER A 69 3.98 8.52 -10.94
C SER A 69 4.55 8.41 -12.35
N GLY A 70 3.74 8.83 -13.30
CA GLY A 70 4.08 8.77 -14.72
C GLY A 70 3.66 7.49 -15.43
N TYR A 71 3.23 6.43 -14.71
CA TYR A 71 2.85 5.18 -15.33
C TYR A 71 1.45 5.25 -15.96
N ASN A 72 1.34 4.73 -17.18
CA ASN A 72 0.07 4.41 -17.84
C ASN A 72 -0.30 2.94 -17.61
N THR A 73 -1.45 2.50 -18.10
CA THR A 73 -1.92 1.11 -17.92
C THR A 73 -1.00 0.08 -18.59
N ARG A 74 -0.36 0.41 -19.72
CA ARG A 74 0.58 -0.50 -20.41
C ARG A 74 1.81 -0.79 -19.54
N TRP A 75 2.43 0.24 -18.98
CA TRP A 75 3.61 0.07 -18.14
C TRP A 75 3.24 -0.60 -16.82
N ALA A 76 2.10 -0.25 -16.23
CA ALA A 76 1.57 -0.92 -15.04
C ALA A 76 1.38 -2.44 -15.26
N SER A 77 0.89 -2.84 -16.43
CA SER A 77 0.69 -4.27 -16.76
C SER A 77 2.01 -5.04 -16.82
N LEU A 78 3.11 -4.41 -17.23
CA LEU A 78 4.43 -5.07 -17.31
C LEU A 78 5.03 -5.35 -15.93
N ILE A 79 4.80 -4.46 -14.96
CA ILE A 79 5.37 -4.58 -13.62
C ILE A 79 4.45 -5.31 -12.64
N LEU A 80 3.17 -5.47 -12.99
CA LEU A 80 2.17 -6.08 -12.12
C LEU A 80 2.58 -7.47 -11.61
N PRO A 81 3.13 -8.39 -12.44
CA PRO A 81 3.57 -9.70 -11.95
C PRO A 81 4.62 -9.60 -10.84
N GLN A 82 5.64 -8.76 -11.04
CA GLN A 82 6.70 -8.54 -10.05
C GLN A 82 6.12 -7.97 -8.74
N MET A 83 5.22 -6.99 -8.83
CA MET A 83 4.56 -6.44 -7.65
C MET A 83 3.73 -7.51 -6.91
N LEU A 84 3.02 -8.38 -7.62
CA LEU A 84 2.26 -9.46 -7.00
C LEU A 84 3.16 -10.49 -6.32
N GLU A 85 4.33 -10.79 -6.90
CA GLU A 85 5.35 -11.64 -6.28
C GLU A 85 5.90 -11.03 -4.98
N GLU A 86 6.22 -9.73 -4.99
CA GLU A 86 6.64 -8.99 -3.78
C GLU A 86 5.58 -9.03 -2.67
N LEU A 87 4.30 -9.08 -3.05
CA LEU A 87 3.16 -9.10 -2.14
C LEU A 87 2.67 -10.52 -1.82
N ALA A 88 3.28 -11.58 -2.37
CA ALA A 88 2.79 -12.95 -2.24
C ALA A 88 2.67 -13.39 -0.76
N GLY A 89 3.64 -13.02 0.08
CA GLY A 89 3.61 -13.30 1.52
C GLY A 89 2.55 -12.51 2.31
N GLN A 90 1.89 -11.54 1.67
CA GLN A 90 0.87 -10.67 2.26
C GLN A 90 -0.51 -10.90 1.62
N ALA A 91 -0.62 -11.74 0.59
CA ALA A 91 -1.84 -11.91 -0.20
C ALA A 91 -3.08 -12.23 0.67
N GLY A 92 -2.93 -13.12 1.67
CA GLY A 92 -4.02 -13.48 2.59
C GLY A 92 -4.47 -12.35 3.54
N ARG A 93 -3.77 -11.22 3.55
CA ARG A 93 -4.11 -10.04 4.37
C ARG A 93 -4.73 -8.92 3.54
N VAL A 94 -4.63 -8.93 2.21
CA VAL A 94 -5.16 -7.88 1.36
C VAL A 94 -6.69 -7.95 1.35
N ALA A 95 -7.32 -6.95 1.96
CA ALA A 95 -8.78 -6.86 2.08
C ALA A 95 -9.40 -5.95 1.01
N LEU A 96 -8.61 -5.02 0.47
CA LEU A 96 -9.02 -4.08 -0.57
C LEU A 96 -7.83 -3.75 -1.48
N VAL A 97 -8.12 -3.58 -2.77
CA VAL A 97 -7.18 -3.02 -3.74
C VAL A 97 -7.85 -1.83 -4.43
N THR A 98 -7.23 -0.66 -4.41
CA THR A 98 -7.61 0.44 -5.31
C THR A 98 -6.75 0.36 -6.57
N VAL A 99 -7.35 0.54 -7.74
CA VAL A 99 -6.63 0.60 -9.02
C VAL A 99 -6.92 1.95 -9.67
N LEU A 100 -5.96 2.87 -9.62
CA LEU A 100 -6.10 4.25 -10.12
C LEU A 100 -5.07 4.52 -11.22
N PHE A 101 -5.40 4.13 -12.44
CA PHE A 101 -4.65 4.43 -13.67
C PHE A 101 -5.61 5.01 -14.73
N GLY A 102 -5.06 5.51 -15.84
CA GLY A 102 -5.83 6.05 -16.95
C GLY A 102 -5.61 7.54 -17.19
N ALA A 103 -5.16 8.30 -16.17
CA ALA A 103 -4.90 9.73 -16.35
C ALA A 103 -3.74 9.96 -17.34
N ASN A 104 -2.69 9.15 -17.23
CA ASN A 104 -1.54 9.18 -18.13
C ASN A 104 -1.84 8.58 -19.50
N ASP A 105 -2.75 7.62 -19.60
CA ASP A 105 -3.21 7.01 -20.84
C ASP A 105 -3.94 8.05 -21.73
N ALA A 106 -4.79 8.88 -21.09
CA ALA A 106 -5.61 9.90 -21.74
C ALA A 106 -4.86 11.19 -22.12
N VAL A 107 -3.54 11.27 -21.88
CA VAL A 107 -2.73 12.40 -22.31
C VAL A 107 -2.74 12.53 -23.85
N VAL A 108 -2.35 13.70 -24.36
CA VAL A 108 -2.27 13.95 -25.81
C VAL A 108 -1.42 12.91 -26.55
N PRO A 109 -1.78 12.49 -27.79
CA PRO A 109 -1.08 11.42 -28.51
C PRO A 109 0.43 11.60 -28.74
N SER A 110 0.92 12.83 -28.70
CA SER A 110 2.34 13.14 -28.82
C SER A 110 3.15 12.82 -27.55
N SER A 111 2.50 12.62 -26.41
CA SER A 111 3.17 12.27 -25.16
C SER A 111 3.47 10.77 -25.10
N ARG A 112 4.62 10.43 -24.50
CA ARG A 112 5.09 9.04 -24.35
C ARG A 112 4.17 8.17 -23.49
N GLN A 113 3.36 8.79 -22.65
CA GLN A 113 2.47 8.10 -21.74
C GLN A 113 1.13 7.74 -22.40
N HIS A 114 0.82 8.31 -23.57
CA HIS A 114 -0.46 8.08 -24.24
C HIS A 114 -0.68 6.60 -24.56
N VAL A 115 -1.90 6.13 -24.32
CA VAL A 115 -2.37 4.82 -24.75
C VAL A 115 -3.61 5.04 -25.61
N PRO A 116 -3.62 4.56 -26.87
CA PRO A 116 -4.83 4.60 -27.70
C PRO A 116 -5.97 3.82 -27.04
N LEU A 117 -7.14 4.46 -26.91
CA LEU A 117 -8.35 3.91 -26.29
C LEU A 117 -9.34 3.36 -27.34
#